data_AF-A0A2V7IJ92-F1
#
_entry.id   AF-A0A2V7IJ92-F1
#
_cell.length_a   1.000
_cell.length_b   1.000
_cell.length_c   1.000
_cell.angle_alpha   90.00
_cell.angle_beta   90.00
_cell.angle_gamma   90.00
#
_symmetry.space_group_name_H-M   'P 1'
#
loop_
_entity.id
_entity.type
_entity.pdbx_description
1 polymer ?
#
loop_
_entity_poly.entity_id
_entity_poly.type
_entity_poly.pdbx_seq_one_letter_code
_entity_poly.pdbx_strand_id
1 'polypeptide(L)'
;MNEILLERLRRKLEALPDEKAYQVLDYIEFLESKYAERPAGAPGFQKVAESLEDTLRAGRVPVSMITGTMDAVAKAGKFLERVAAAGKAAVDEATHKPAEPPPVEERQPPG
;
A
#
# COMPACT_ATOMS: atom_id res chain seq x y z
N MET A 1 -4.93 26.48 19.21
CA MET A 1 -6.05 25.52 19.33
C MET A 1 -6.58 25.58 20.75
N ASN A 2 -7.89 25.46 20.99
CA ASN A 2 -8.42 25.42 22.37
C ASN A 2 -8.15 24.05 23.04
N GLU A 3 -8.18 24.01 24.37
CA GLU A 3 -7.78 22.81 25.15
C GLU A 3 -8.73 21.63 24.95
N ILE A 4 -10.04 21.88 24.87
CA ILE A 4 -11.06 20.84 24.66
C ILE A 4 -10.82 20.10 23.33
N LEU A 5 -10.50 20.85 22.27
CA LEU A 5 -10.20 20.27 20.96
C LEU A 5 -8.89 19.50 20.98
N LEU A 6 -7.85 20.03 21.64
CA LEU A 6 -6.56 19.34 21.80
C LEU A 6 -6.74 18.00 22.50
N GLU A 7 -7.47 17.97 23.62
CA GLU A 7 -7.72 16.75 24.40
C GLU A 7 -8.53 15.72 23.59
N ARG A 8 -9.53 16.18 22.83
CA ARG A 8 -10.31 15.30 21.94
C ARG A 8 -9.45 14.68 20.84
N LEU A 9 -8.56 15.46 20.22
CA LEU A 9 -7.62 14.95 19.21
C LEU A 9 -6.65 13.95 19.81
N ARG A 10 -6.05 14.28 20.97
CA ARG A 10 -5.12 13.39 21.67
C ARG A 10 -5.73 12.02 21.96
N ARG A 11 -6.94 11.98 22.52
CA ARG A 11 -7.66 10.71 22.77
C ARG A 11 -7.91 9.89 21.51
N LYS A 12 -8.13 10.55 20.36
CA LYS A 12 -8.32 9.85 19.09
C LYS A 12 -7.00 9.30 18.56
N LEU A 13 -5.92 10.06 18.65
CA LEU A 13 -4.58 9.62 18.23
C LEU A 13 -4.07 8.45 19.08
N GLU A 14 -4.27 8.48 20.40
CA GLU A 14 -3.85 7.40 21.32
C GLU A 14 -4.60 6.07 21.10
N ALA A 15 -5.80 6.13 20.51
CA ALA A 15 -6.60 4.94 20.23
C ALA A 15 -6.35 4.33 18.84
N LEU A 16 -5.52 4.98 18.00
CA LEU A 16 -5.21 4.48 16.66
C LEU A 16 -4.09 3.44 16.70
N PRO A 17 -4.17 2.40 15.84
CA PRO A 17 -2.99 1.59 15.51
C PRO A 17 -1.89 2.46 14.89
N ASP A 18 -0.64 2.08 15.09
CA ASP A 18 0.54 2.84 14.63
C ASP A 18 0.49 3.13 13.13
N GLU A 19 0.09 2.17 12.29
CA GLU A 19 0.00 2.37 10.85
C GLU A 19 -1.00 3.48 10.48
N LYS A 20 -2.07 3.64 11.27
CA LYS A 20 -3.05 4.71 11.09
C LYS A 20 -2.58 6.03 11.68
N ALA A 21 -1.81 6.00 12.77
CA ALA A 21 -1.17 7.19 13.31
C ALA A 21 -0.18 7.81 12.29
N TYR A 22 0.62 6.96 11.60
CA TYR A 22 1.48 7.42 10.50
C TYR A 22 0.69 8.03 9.34
N GLN A 23 -0.43 7.43 8.94
CA GLN A 23 -1.29 8.02 7.89
C GLN A 23 -1.84 9.40 8.28
N VAL A 24 -2.15 9.61 9.57
CA VAL A 24 -2.59 10.92 10.07
C VAL A 24 -1.43 11.92 10.05
N LEU A 25 -0.21 11.50 10.40
CA LEU A 25 0.99 12.33 10.29
C LEU A 25 1.21 12.80 8.84
N ASP A 26 1.19 11.87 7.87
CA ASP A 26 1.34 12.19 6.45
C ASP A 26 0.30 13.22 5.98
N TYR A 27 -0.95 13.09 6.45
CA TYR A 27 -2.01 14.04 6.08
C TYR A 27 -1.79 15.42 6.69
N ILE A 28 -1.27 15.51 7.92
CA ILE A 28 -0.90 16.78 8.54
C ILE A 28 0.23 17.44 7.75
N GLU A 29 1.27 16.71 7.39
CA GLU A 29 2.39 17.21 6.56
C GLU A 29 1.89 17.71 5.20
N PHE A 30 0.94 17.01 4.58
CA PHE A 30 0.30 17.48 3.35
C PHE A 30 -0.45 18.80 3.55
N LEU A 31 -1.24 18.94 4.62
CA LEU A 31 -1.94 20.18 4.92
C LEU A 31 -0.97 21.34 5.16
N GLU A 32 0.13 21.10 5.86
CA GLU A 32 1.19 22.08 6.04
C GLU A 32 1.81 22.50 4.70
N SER A 33 2.12 21.55 3.81
CA SER A 33 2.69 21.87 2.48
C SER A 33 1.78 22.77 1.64
N LYS A 34 0.45 22.64 1.79
CA LYS A 34 -0.54 23.35 0.99
C LYS A 34 -0.98 24.68 1.59
N TYR A 35 -0.99 24.79 2.92
CA TYR A 35 -1.63 25.90 3.63
C TYR A 35 -0.70 26.66 4.58
N ALA A 36 0.58 26.26 4.74
CA ALA A 36 1.50 27.00 5.59
C ALA A 36 1.86 28.37 4.98
N GLU A 37 1.56 29.45 5.70
CA GLU A 37 1.90 30.83 5.31
C GLU A 37 3.42 31.10 5.34
N ARG A 38 4.17 30.26 6.07
CA ARG A 38 5.64 30.23 6.09
C ARG A 38 6.05 28.76 6.00
N PRO A 39 6.94 28.37 5.06
CA PRO A 39 7.37 26.97 4.95
C PRO A 39 7.99 26.55 6.28
N ALA A 40 7.25 25.71 7.02
CA ALA A 40 7.77 25.05 8.20
C ALA A 40 8.87 24.11 7.72
N GLY A 41 10.08 24.29 8.24
CA GLY A 41 11.25 23.57 7.77
C GLY A 41 11.11 22.05 7.97
N ALA A 42 10.67 21.37 6.93
CA ALA A 42 10.85 19.94 6.71
C ALA A 42 11.18 19.75 5.20
N PRO A 43 12.46 19.52 4.84
CA PRO A 43 12.96 19.65 3.46
C PRO A 43 12.62 18.46 2.53
N GLY A 44 11.74 17.54 2.96
CA GLY A 44 11.43 16.32 2.22
C GLY A 44 10.51 16.57 1.02
N PHE A 45 9.33 17.14 1.26
CA PHE A 45 8.32 17.35 0.21
C PHE A 45 8.51 18.63 -0.61
N GLN A 46 9.21 19.65 -0.11
CA GLN A 46 9.54 20.84 -0.90
C GLN A 46 10.35 20.48 -2.15
N LYS A 47 11.38 19.63 -2.02
CA LYS A 47 12.16 19.16 -3.17
C LYS A 47 11.31 18.36 -4.17
N VAL A 48 10.34 17.60 -3.67
CA VAL A 48 9.41 16.83 -4.52
C VAL A 48 8.48 17.77 -5.27
N ALA A 49 7.92 18.78 -4.61
CA ALA A 49 7.07 19.80 -5.21
C ALA A 49 7.84 20.67 -6.22
N GLU A 50 9.05 21.12 -5.88
CA GLU A 50 9.96 21.85 -6.78
C GLU A 50 10.33 20.98 -7.99
N SER A 51 10.66 19.70 -7.78
CA SER A 51 10.96 18.78 -8.89
C SER A 51 9.74 18.53 -9.77
N LEU A 52 8.53 18.49 -9.20
CA LEU A 52 7.28 18.31 -9.95
C LEU A 52 6.97 19.58 -10.76
N GLU A 53 7.10 20.75 -10.13
CA GLU A 53 6.92 22.05 -10.77
C GLU A 53 7.93 22.26 -11.90
N ASP A 54 9.20 21.90 -11.69
CA ASP A 54 10.24 21.95 -12.71
C ASP A 54 10.01 20.93 -13.82
N THR A 55 9.45 19.74 -13.52
CA THR A 55 9.09 18.75 -14.54
C THR A 55 7.89 19.22 -15.38
N LEU A 56 6.93 19.90 -14.75
CA LEU A 56 5.78 20.51 -15.42
C LEU A 56 6.19 21.72 -16.27
N ARG A 57 7.05 22.60 -15.73
CA ARG A 57 7.60 23.79 -16.40
C ARG A 57 8.54 23.41 -17.56
N ALA A 58 9.31 22.34 -17.41
CA ALA A 58 10.16 21.81 -18.47
C ALA A 58 9.35 21.09 -19.59
N GLY A 59 8.01 21.05 -19.49
CA GLY A 59 7.15 20.39 -20.48
C GLY A 59 7.34 18.87 -20.55
N ARG A 60 7.91 18.26 -19.50
CA ARG A 60 8.28 16.83 -19.47
C ARG A 60 7.18 15.92 -18.92
N VAL A 61 6.03 16.47 -18.55
CA VAL A 61 4.83 15.66 -18.27
C VAL A 61 3.88 15.80 -19.47
N PRO A 62 3.80 14.79 -20.35
CA PRO A 62 2.79 14.81 -21.40
C PRO A 62 1.40 14.82 -20.74
N VAL A 63 0.56 15.76 -21.16
CA VAL A 63 -0.83 15.97 -20.69
C VAL A 63 -1.68 14.68 -20.79
N SER A 64 -1.22 13.67 -21.55
CA SER A 64 -1.78 12.32 -21.59
C SER A 64 -1.74 11.55 -20.26
N MET A 65 -0.99 12.00 -19.23
CA MET A 65 -1.05 11.39 -17.89
C MET A 65 -2.24 11.87 -17.05
N ILE A 66 -2.91 12.98 -17.41
CA ILE A 66 -4.03 13.52 -16.61
C ILE A 66 -5.38 12.88 -16.99
N THR A 67 -5.44 12.05 -18.05
CA THR A 67 -6.71 11.45 -18.52
C THR A 67 -6.68 9.91 -18.66
N GLY A 68 -5.90 9.21 -17.83
CA GLY A 68 -5.57 7.79 -18.07
C GLY A 68 -5.85 6.77 -16.96
N THR A 69 -6.71 7.03 -15.96
CA THR A 69 -6.82 6.17 -14.75
C THR A 69 -8.03 5.22 -14.70
N MET A 70 -8.66 4.88 -15.83
CA MET A 70 -9.64 3.77 -15.86
C MET A 70 -9.03 2.48 -16.44
N ASP A 71 -8.23 2.56 -17.51
CA ASP A 71 -7.65 1.36 -18.15
C ASP A 71 -6.53 0.70 -17.32
N ALA A 72 -5.72 1.48 -16.61
CA ALA A 72 -4.68 0.94 -15.73
C ALA A 72 -5.29 0.19 -14.53
N VAL A 73 -6.36 0.75 -13.95
CA VAL A 73 -7.13 0.13 -12.86
C VAL A 73 -7.83 -1.13 -13.36
N ALA A 74 -8.41 -1.10 -14.56
CA ALA A 74 -9.02 -2.29 -15.18
C ALA A 74 -8.00 -3.40 -15.46
N LYS A 75 -6.77 -3.06 -15.88
CA LYS A 75 -5.69 -4.04 -16.08
C LYS A 75 -5.17 -4.60 -14.75
N ALA A 76 -5.04 -3.77 -13.72
CA ALA A 76 -4.67 -4.22 -12.38
C ALA A 76 -5.72 -5.16 -11.78
N GLY A 77 -7.01 -4.84 -11.94
CA GLY A 77 -8.13 -5.72 -11.54
C GLY A 77 -8.06 -7.08 -12.22
N LYS A 78 -7.90 -7.12 -13.55
CA LYS A 78 -7.78 -8.38 -14.31
C LYS A 78 -6.56 -9.22 -13.91
N PHE A 79 -5.46 -8.57 -13.51
CA PHE A 79 -4.27 -9.29 -13.01
C PHE A 79 -4.55 -9.93 -11.66
N LEU A 80 -5.16 -9.20 -10.73
CA LEU A 80 -5.54 -9.72 -9.41
C LEU A 80 -6.55 -10.87 -9.52
N GLU A 81 -7.53 -10.78 -10.42
CA GLU A 81 -8.47 -11.86 -10.70
C GLU A 81 -7.77 -13.14 -11.19
N ARG A 82 -6.77 -13.01 -12.06
CA ARG A 82 -5.98 -14.16 -12.56
C ARG A 82 -5.14 -14.80 -11.45
N VAL A 83 -4.53 -13.99 -10.60
CA VAL A 83 -3.75 -14.47 -9.44
C VAL A 83 -4.67 -15.19 -8.45
N ALA A 84 -5.84 -14.63 -8.16
CA ALA A 84 -6.83 -15.25 -7.28
C ALA A 84 -7.38 -16.57 -7.85
N ALA A 85 -7.65 -16.62 -9.15
CA ALA A 85 -8.09 -17.85 -9.83
C ALA A 85 -7.01 -18.96 -9.79
N ALA A 86 -5.75 -18.60 -10.01
CA ALA A 86 -4.63 -19.56 -9.91
C ALA A 86 -4.44 -20.06 -8.47
N GLY A 87 -4.59 -19.19 -7.48
CA GLY A 87 -4.55 -19.57 -6.05
C GLY A 87 -5.66 -20.56 -5.68
N LYS A 88 -6.89 -20.33 -6.16
CA LYS A 88 -8.01 -21.27 -5.95
C LYS A 88 -7.74 -22.64 -6.59
N ALA A 89 -7.24 -22.67 -7.83
CA ALA A 89 -6.93 -23.92 -8.51
C ALA A 89 -5.87 -24.75 -7.77
N ALA A 90 -4.84 -24.11 -7.19
CA ALA A 90 -3.83 -24.80 -6.40
C ALA A 90 -4.38 -25.39 -5.08
N VAL A 91 -5.34 -24.70 -4.45
CA VAL A 91 -6.02 -25.19 -3.23
C VAL A 91 -6.96 -26.34 -3.55
N ASP A 92 -7.69 -26.27 -4.67
CA ASP A 92 -8.55 -27.35 -5.12
C ASP A 92 -7.73 -28.59 -5.50
N GLU A 93 -6.57 -28.44 -6.14
CA GLU A 93 -5.64 -29.55 -6.42
C GLU A 93 -5.07 -30.16 -5.12
N ALA A 94 -4.76 -29.33 -4.12
CA ALA A 94 -4.28 -29.80 -2.82
C ALA A 94 -5.36 -30.52 -1.99
N THR A 95 -6.63 -30.14 -2.13
CA THR A 95 -7.75 -30.78 -1.44
C THR A 95 -8.28 -32.01 -2.18
N HIS A 96 -8.12 -32.09 -3.50
CA HIS A 96 -8.53 -33.25 -4.30
C HIS A 96 -7.47 -34.35 -4.44
N LYS A 97 -6.23 -34.16 -3.96
CA LYS A 97 -5.21 -35.22 -3.94
C LYS A 97 -5.44 -36.17 -2.75
N PRO A 98 -5.83 -37.44 -2.95
CA PRO A 98 -5.92 -38.40 -1.86
C PRO A 98 -4.52 -38.74 -1.37
N ALA A 99 -4.35 -38.86 -0.05
CA ALA A 99 -3.09 -39.25 0.57
C ALA A 99 -2.64 -40.62 0.05
N GLU A 100 -1.47 -40.65 -0.57
CA GLU A 100 -0.79 -41.88 -0.97
C GLU A 100 -0.36 -42.64 0.30
N PRO A 101 -0.65 -43.94 0.44
CA PRO A 101 -0.29 -44.68 1.64
C PRO A 101 1.23 -44.79 1.77
N PRO A 102 1.77 -44.79 3.01
CA PRO A 102 3.20 -44.74 3.23
C PRO A 102 3.92 -46.01 2.73
N PRO A 103 5.21 -45.92 2.34
CA PRO A 103 5.98 -47.08 1.92
C PRO A 103 6.10 -48.08 3.06
N VAL A 104 5.82 -49.35 2.77
CA VAL A 104 5.98 -50.46 3.72
C VAL A 104 7.46 -50.62 4.07
N GLU A 105 7.73 -50.58 5.37
CA GLU A 105 9.04 -50.81 5.99
C GLU A 105 9.50 -52.25 5.77
N GLU A 106 10.45 -52.44 4.84
CA GLU A 106 11.07 -53.75 4.59
C GLU A 106 12.15 -54.00 5.65
N ARG A 107 11.79 -54.79 6.67
CA ARG A 107 12.70 -55.33 7.69
C ARG A 107 13.77 -56.20 7.02
N GLN A 108 15.01 -55.75 7.05
CA GLN A 108 16.18 -56.55 6.67
C GLN A 108 16.45 -57.65 7.72
N PRO A 109 16.60 -58.93 7.35
CA PRO A 109 16.89 -60.00 8.32
C PRO A 109 18.40 -60.05 8.64
N PRO A 110 18.79 -60.54 9.83
CA PRO A 110 20.19 -60.64 10.22
C PRO A 110 20.84 -61.88 9.61
N GLY A 111 22.07 -61.74 9.13
CA GLY A 111 22.97 -62.82 8.71
C GLY A 111 24.39 -62.51 9.15
#